data_AF-I3ZGJ5-F1
#
_entry.id   AF-I3ZGJ5-F1
#
_cell.length_a   1.000
_cell.length_b   1.000
_cell.length_c   1.000
_cell.angle_alpha   90.00
_cell.angle_beta   90.00
_cell.angle_gamma   90.00
#
_symmetry.space_group_name_H-M   'P 1'
#
loop_
_entity.id
_entity.type
_entity.pdbx_description
1 polymer ?
#
loop_
_entity_poly.entity_id
_entity_poly.type
_entity_poly.pdbx_seq_one_letter_code
_entity_poly.pdbx_strand_id
1 'polypeptide(L)'
;MLYNKKGKRVKSKIKVAKSHPISIVDGTMTVDGWTGKARLNHDIPDLKFIYLSAPTIGTVIVSQSAFPGSLEQKDAFRENTLSVKVGDHEFQLASEKPLTGKKPESAWVKFDPQYTEDSRYPVMGYGSTAGAPYEWPGAKRIENKEATVAPPLPTGMRPKLATAVCITNCGKVPGFSPAAQAVPAAEPSPAK
;
A
#
# COMPACT_ATOMS: atom_id res chain seq x y z
N MET A 1 -26.59 -3.34 9.72
CA MET A 1 -27.89 -2.78 9.28
C MET A 1 -27.91 -1.30 9.60
N LEU A 2 -28.23 -0.43 8.64
CA LEU A 2 -28.25 1.02 8.83
C LEU A 2 -29.70 1.53 8.76
N TYR A 3 -30.10 2.29 9.77
CA TYR A 3 -31.42 2.92 9.87
C TYR A 3 -31.23 4.44 9.77
N ASN A 4 -32.10 5.12 9.00
CA ASN A 4 -32.07 6.59 8.96
C ASN A 4 -32.72 7.19 10.23
N LYS A 5 -32.58 8.51 10.43
CA LYS A 5 -33.19 9.24 11.57
C LYS A 5 -34.72 9.13 11.68
N LYS A 6 -35.40 8.51 10.71
CA LYS A 6 -36.85 8.25 10.70
C LYS A 6 -37.18 6.76 10.87
N GLY A 7 -36.23 5.94 11.32
CA GLY A 7 -36.44 4.51 11.59
C GLY A 7 -36.72 3.65 10.34
N LYS A 8 -36.60 4.19 9.13
CA LYS A 8 -36.82 3.42 7.90
C LYS A 8 -35.57 2.63 7.55
N ARG A 9 -35.77 1.34 7.26
CA ARG A 9 -34.73 0.41 6.78
C ARG A 9 -34.11 0.96 5.50
N VAL A 10 -32.85 1.37 5.57
CA VAL A 10 -32.08 1.71 4.36
C VAL A 10 -31.41 0.43 3.89
N LYS A 11 -31.83 -0.10 2.74
CA LYS A 11 -31.02 -1.11 2.05
C LYS A 11 -29.70 -0.44 1.71
N SER A 12 -28.62 -0.76 2.43
CA SER A 12 -27.28 -0.49 1.94
C SER A 12 -27.10 -1.34 0.69
N LYS A 13 -27.50 -0.80 -0.47
CA LYS A 13 -27.20 -1.37 -1.78
C LYS A 13 -25.70 -1.21 -1.96
N ILE A 14 -24.91 -2.08 -1.32
CA ILE A 14 -23.56 -2.34 -1.79
C ILE A 14 -23.77 -3.05 -3.11
N LYS A 15 -23.78 -2.26 -4.20
CA LYS A 15 -23.79 -2.83 -5.54
C LYS A 15 -22.48 -3.60 -5.62
N VAL A 16 -22.58 -4.92 -5.77
CA VAL A 16 -21.45 -5.74 -6.21
C VAL A 16 -20.85 -5.02 -7.40
N ALA A 17 -19.54 -4.78 -7.37
CA ALA A 17 -18.88 -4.01 -8.41
C ALA A 17 -19.24 -4.62 -9.77
N LYS A 18 -19.81 -3.82 -10.67
CA LYS A 18 -20.03 -4.28 -12.04
C LYS A 18 -18.66 -4.37 -12.67
N SER A 19 -18.27 -5.56 -13.09
CA SER A 19 -17.05 -5.74 -13.85
C SER A 19 -17.25 -5.21 -15.26
N HIS A 20 -16.31 -4.39 -15.70
CA HIS A 20 -16.12 -4.14 -17.11
C HIS A 20 -14.71 -4.57 -17.47
N PRO A 21 -14.53 -5.12 -18.68
CA PRO A 21 -13.21 -5.50 -19.13
C PRO A 21 -12.33 -4.25 -19.24
N ILE A 22 -11.08 -4.36 -18.77
CA ILE A 22 -10.05 -3.36 -19.00
C ILE A 22 -8.87 -4.03 -19.69
N SER A 23 -8.39 -3.41 -20.76
CA SER A 23 -7.17 -3.82 -21.46
C SER A 23 -6.14 -2.72 -21.33
N ILE A 24 -4.98 -3.06 -20.80
CA ILE A 24 -3.82 -2.17 -20.65
C ILE A 24 -2.77 -2.66 -21.62
N VAL A 25 -2.41 -1.80 -22.56
CA VAL A 25 -1.42 -2.08 -23.60
C VAL A 25 -0.31 -1.06 -23.50
N ASP A 26 0.92 -1.54 -23.43
CA ASP A 26 2.13 -0.75 -23.19
C ASP A 26 1.97 0.32 -22.10
N GLY A 27 1.29 -0.08 -21.02
CA GLY A 27 0.95 0.81 -19.93
C GLY A 27 2.15 1.26 -19.12
N THR A 28 2.02 2.44 -18.52
CA THR A 28 3.03 3.04 -17.64
C THR A 28 2.35 3.51 -16.36
N MET A 29 2.88 3.08 -15.22
CA MET A 29 2.42 3.55 -13.91
C MET A 29 3.40 4.59 -13.36
N THR A 30 2.86 5.71 -12.87
CA THR A 30 3.61 6.78 -12.21
C THR A 30 2.97 7.14 -10.88
N VAL A 31 3.78 7.53 -9.91
CA VAL A 31 3.31 8.05 -8.60
C VAL A 31 4.11 9.32 -8.29
N ASP A 32 3.46 10.47 -8.21
CA ASP A 32 4.12 11.78 -8.06
C ASP A 32 5.25 12.04 -9.08
N GLY A 33 5.07 11.54 -10.31
CA GLY A 33 6.09 11.60 -11.36
C GLY A 33 7.18 10.53 -11.25
N TRP A 34 7.20 9.72 -10.19
CA TRP A 34 8.06 8.54 -10.10
C TRP A 34 7.50 7.40 -10.94
N THR A 35 8.13 7.16 -12.09
CA THR A 35 7.75 6.08 -13.00
C THR A 35 8.18 4.72 -12.46
N GLY A 36 7.23 3.79 -12.37
CA GLY A 36 7.48 2.40 -12.07
C GLY A 36 7.86 1.59 -13.30
N LYS A 37 7.26 0.40 -13.45
CA LYS A 37 7.49 -0.47 -14.61
C LYS A 37 6.80 0.09 -15.86
N ALA A 38 7.57 0.24 -16.94
CA ALA A 38 7.05 0.54 -18.27
C ALA A 38 6.66 -0.75 -19.03
N ARG A 39 5.72 -0.64 -19.97
CA ARG A 39 5.18 -1.74 -20.79
C ARG A 39 4.37 -2.79 -20.02
N LEU A 40 3.43 -2.31 -19.22
CA LEU A 40 2.41 -3.16 -18.60
C LEU A 40 1.44 -3.64 -19.70
N ASN A 41 1.28 -4.96 -19.83
CA ASN A 41 0.41 -5.57 -20.83
C ASN A 41 -0.52 -6.56 -20.13
N HIS A 42 -1.77 -6.17 -19.95
CA HIS A 42 -2.79 -6.94 -19.22
C HIS A 42 -4.13 -6.88 -19.95
N ASP A 43 -4.79 -8.02 -20.09
CA ASP A 43 -6.16 -8.12 -20.56
C ASP A 43 -7.01 -8.73 -19.44
N ILE A 44 -7.90 -7.92 -18.85
CA ILE A 44 -8.63 -8.26 -17.63
C ILE A 44 -10.12 -8.30 -17.96
N PRO A 45 -10.70 -9.48 -18.26
CA PRO A 45 -12.08 -9.58 -18.73
C PRO A 45 -13.13 -9.29 -17.64
N ASP A 46 -12.82 -9.62 -16.37
CA ASP A 46 -13.70 -9.44 -15.22
C ASP A 46 -13.01 -8.59 -14.14
N LEU A 47 -12.73 -7.33 -14.44
CA LEU A 47 -12.03 -6.46 -13.49
C LEU A 47 -12.93 -6.12 -12.29
N LYS A 48 -12.48 -6.48 -11.09
CA LYS A 48 -13.09 -6.04 -9.83
C LYS A 48 -12.29 -4.92 -9.18
N PHE A 49 -10.98 -5.15 -9.01
CA PHE A 49 -10.07 -4.19 -8.39
C PHE A 49 -8.73 -4.11 -9.14
N ILE A 50 -8.23 -2.88 -9.29
CA ILE A 50 -6.84 -2.57 -9.62
C ILE A 50 -6.15 -2.19 -8.32
N TYR A 51 -4.94 -2.70 -8.11
CA TYR A 51 -4.08 -2.33 -7.00
C TYR A 51 -2.89 -1.54 -7.54
N LEU A 52 -2.68 -0.36 -6.99
CA LEU A 52 -1.55 0.52 -7.32
C LEU A 52 -0.73 0.68 -6.05
N SER A 53 0.44 0.03 -5.98
CA SER A 53 1.32 0.12 -4.82
C SER A 53 2.55 0.96 -5.13
N ALA A 54 2.91 1.84 -4.22
CA ALA A 54 4.18 2.55 -4.22
C ALA A 54 4.95 2.29 -2.92
N PRO A 55 6.26 2.00 -3.00
CA PRO A 55 7.09 1.81 -1.81
C PRO A 55 7.02 3.03 -0.90
N THR A 56 6.98 2.81 0.41
CA THR A 56 6.88 3.83 1.48
C THR A 56 5.59 4.68 1.52
N ILE A 57 4.74 4.61 0.49
CA ILE A 57 3.47 5.35 0.43
C ILE A 57 2.30 4.45 0.84
N GLY A 58 2.19 3.27 0.24
CA GLY A 58 1.07 2.36 0.47
C GLY A 58 0.45 1.85 -0.82
N THR A 59 -0.74 1.26 -0.69
CA THR A 59 -1.49 0.68 -1.79
C THR A 59 -2.84 1.36 -1.96
N VAL A 60 -3.13 1.73 -3.19
CA VAL A 60 -4.41 2.29 -3.62
C VAL A 60 -5.21 1.19 -4.32
N ILE A 61 -6.43 0.96 -3.83
CA ILE A 61 -7.38 0.01 -4.40
C ILE A 61 -8.40 0.79 -5.21
N VAL A 62 -8.50 0.47 -6.49
CA VAL A 62 -9.37 1.18 -7.45
C VAL A 62 -10.40 0.22 -8.02
N SER A 63 -11.65 0.64 -8.11
CA SER A 63 -12.73 -0.10 -8.76
C SER A 63 -13.63 0.83 -9.58
N GLN A 64 -14.32 0.30 -10.57
CA GLN A 64 -15.37 1.00 -11.33
C GLN A 64 -16.72 1.01 -10.61
N SER A 65 -16.79 0.58 -9.35
CA SER A 65 -18.01 0.61 -8.55
C SER A 65 -17.71 0.77 -7.08
N ALA A 66 -18.66 1.35 -6.35
CA ALA A 66 -18.54 1.57 -4.92
C ALA A 66 -18.33 0.27 -4.14
N PHE A 67 -17.40 0.29 -3.18
CA PHE A 67 -17.14 -0.81 -2.26
C PHE A 67 -16.91 -0.29 -0.83
N PRO A 68 -16.91 -1.16 0.19
CA PRO A 68 -16.79 -0.71 1.58
C PRO A 68 -15.53 0.13 1.83
N GLY A 69 -15.72 1.35 2.32
CA GLY A 69 -14.63 2.28 2.64
C GLY A 69 -14.03 3.01 1.43
N SER A 70 -14.60 2.84 0.23
CA SER A 70 -14.15 3.57 -0.96
C SER A 70 -14.72 4.99 -1.02
N LEU A 71 -13.92 5.94 -1.50
CA LEU A 71 -14.32 7.28 -1.86
C LEU A 71 -14.41 7.41 -3.39
N GLU A 72 -15.42 8.12 -3.87
CA GLU A 72 -15.60 8.37 -5.30
C GLU A 72 -14.64 9.47 -5.77
N GLN A 73 -13.91 9.18 -6.85
CA GLN A 73 -13.10 10.13 -7.60
C GLN A 73 -13.71 10.30 -8.99
N LYS A 74 -14.24 11.50 -9.24
CA LYS A 74 -14.88 11.85 -10.50
C LYS A 74 -13.83 12.01 -11.59
N ASP A 75 -14.18 11.60 -12.79
CA ASP A 75 -13.33 11.73 -13.98
C ASP A 75 -11.92 11.12 -13.78
N ALA A 76 -11.86 10.03 -13.00
CA ALA A 76 -10.63 9.33 -12.68
C ALA A 76 -10.17 8.47 -13.86
N PHE A 77 -11.09 7.78 -14.52
CA PHE A 77 -10.82 7.15 -15.82
C PHE A 77 -11.12 8.15 -16.93
N ARG A 78 -10.09 8.57 -17.67
CA ARG A 78 -10.21 9.43 -18.85
C ARG A 78 -9.47 8.82 -20.02
N GLU A 79 -10.23 8.41 -21.03
CA GLU A 79 -9.70 7.82 -22.26
C GLU A 79 -8.75 6.65 -21.95
N ASN A 80 -7.45 6.89 -22.06
CA ASN A 80 -6.37 5.93 -21.86
C ASN A 80 -5.63 6.08 -20.53
N THR A 81 -6.10 6.96 -19.64
CA THR A 81 -5.44 7.27 -18.37
C THR A 81 -6.38 7.07 -17.19
N LEU A 82 -5.85 6.50 -16.11
CA LEU A 82 -6.47 6.44 -14.79
C LEU A 82 -5.65 7.34 -13.85
N SER A 83 -6.27 8.38 -13.29
CA SER A 83 -5.64 9.30 -12.33
C SER A 83 -6.41 9.30 -11.03
N VAL A 84 -5.69 9.07 -9.93
CA VAL A 84 -6.25 8.91 -8.60
C VAL A 84 -5.42 9.70 -7.60
N LYS A 85 -6.05 10.59 -6.84
CA LYS A 85 -5.38 11.37 -5.79
C LYS A 85 -5.74 10.87 -4.41
N VAL A 86 -4.76 10.56 -3.58
CA VAL A 86 -4.97 10.15 -2.20
C VAL A 86 -4.02 10.90 -1.29
N GLY A 87 -4.59 11.68 -0.35
CA GLY A 87 -3.79 12.61 0.45
C GLY A 87 -3.04 13.57 -0.46
N ASP A 88 -1.72 13.63 -0.28
CA ASP A 88 -0.82 14.47 -1.07
C ASP A 88 -0.19 13.75 -2.27
N HIS A 89 -0.54 12.48 -2.49
CA HIS A 89 0.03 11.65 -3.55
C HIS A 89 -0.92 11.47 -4.73
N GLU A 90 -0.38 11.54 -5.94
CA GLU A 90 -1.10 11.28 -7.19
C GLU A 90 -0.57 10.00 -7.85
N PHE A 91 -1.47 9.04 -8.04
CA PHE A 91 -1.23 7.79 -8.75
C PHE A 91 -1.82 7.90 -10.15
N GLN A 92 -1.01 7.63 -11.16
CA GLN A 92 -1.47 7.60 -12.55
C GLN A 92 -1.08 6.30 -13.23
N LEU A 93 -1.99 5.81 -14.08
CA LEU A 93 -1.78 4.68 -14.96
C LEU A 93 -2.19 5.10 -16.37
N ALA A 94 -1.21 5.21 -17.26
CA ALA A 94 -1.43 5.44 -18.67
C ALA A 94 -1.40 4.12 -19.44
N SER A 95 -2.13 4.05 -20.55
CA SER A 95 -2.18 2.95 -21.50
C SER A 95 -2.15 3.51 -22.93
N GLU A 96 -1.71 2.72 -23.90
CA GLU A 96 -1.81 3.10 -25.31
C GLU A 96 -3.26 3.00 -25.81
N LYS A 97 -4.02 2.02 -25.29
CA LYS A 97 -5.44 1.83 -25.58
C LYS A 97 -6.32 2.49 -24.52
N PRO A 98 -7.54 2.94 -24.88
CA PRO A 98 -8.52 3.39 -23.91
C PRO A 98 -8.76 2.35 -22.82
N LEU A 99 -8.65 2.78 -21.55
CA LEU A 99 -8.89 1.93 -20.38
C LEU A 99 -10.37 1.67 -20.17
N THR A 100 -11.20 2.64 -20.55
CA THR A 100 -12.66 2.61 -20.46
C THR A 100 -13.25 3.15 -21.76
N GLY A 101 -14.57 3.34 -21.80
CA GLY A 101 -15.24 3.92 -22.95
C GLY A 101 -14.80 5.36 -23.28
N LYS A 102 -15.46 5.97 -24.27
CA LYS A 102 -15.14 7.34 -24.74
C LYS A 102 -15.47 8.44 -23.72
N LYS A 103 -16.19 8.14 -22.64
CA LYS A 103 -16.62 9.13 -21.66
C LYS A 103 -15.79 8.98 -20.40
N PRO A 104 -15.44 10.08 -19.72
CA PRO A 104 -14.84 10.00 -18.41
C PRO A 104 -15.74 9.21 -17.45
N GLU A 105 -15.14 8.29 -16.71
CA GLU A 105 -15.82 7.48 -15.70
C GLU A 105 -15.22 7.73 -14.31
N SER A 106 -16.08 7.64 -13.30
CA SER A 106 -15.65 7.77 -11.91
C SER A 106 -15.02 6.47 -11.43
N ALA A 107 -14.01 6.59 -10.59
CA ALA A 107 -13.41 5.46 -9.89
C ALA A 107 -13.75 5.53 -8.41
N TRP A 108 -13.93 4.37 -7.79
CA TRP A 108 -14.06 4.25 -6.36
C TRP A 108 -12.74 3.77 -5.80
N VAL A 109 -12.23 4.50 -4.82
CA VAL A 109 -10.85 4.39 -4.38
C VAL A 109 -10.79 4.22 -2.88
N LYS A 110 -10.04 3.23 -2.42
CA LYS A 110 -9.67 3.08 -1.01
C LYS A 110 -8.15 3.08 -0.90
N PHE A 111 -7.62 3.71 0.13
CA PHE A 111 -6.20 3.72 0.41
C PHE A 111 -5.86 2.86 1.61
N ASP A 112 -4.81 2.08 1.46
CA ASP A 112 -4.24 1.22 2.48
C ASP A 112 -2.75 1.61 2.68
N PRO A 113 -2.45 2.51 3.63
CA PRO A 113 -1.08 2.92 3.92
C PRO A 113 -0.28 1.84 4.64
N GLN A 114 -0.93 0.80 5.17
CA GLN A 114 -0.28 -0.25 5.95
C GLN A 114 0.26 -1.38 5.07
N TYR A 115 -0.20 -1.47 3.82
CA TYR A 115 0.26 -2.45 2.86
C TYR A 115 1.04 -1.78 1.72
N THR A 116 2.25 -2.26 1.50
CA THR A 116 3.07 -1.99 0.31
C THR A 116 3.54 -3.31 -0.26
N GLU A 117 3.45 -3.47 -1.58
CA GLU A 117 4.10 -4.60 -2.24
C GLU A 117 5.62 -4.46 -2.15
N ASP A 118 6.30 -5.59 -1.90
CA ASP A 118 7.77 -5.65 -1.82
C ASP A 118 8.40 -5.49 -3.21
N SER A 119 8.56 -4.24 -3.61
CA SER A 119 9.13 -3.81 -4.88
C SER A 119 9.96 -2.56 -4.66
N ARG A 120 11.00 -2.36 -5.48
CA ARG A 120 11.78 -1.12 -5.48
C ARG A 120 11.11 0.02 -6.22
N TYR A 121 10.11 -0.28 -7.04
CA TYR A 121 9.42 0.65 -7.92
C TYR A 121 7.91 0.55 -7.73
N PRO A 122 7.14 1.58 -8.10
CA PRO A 122 5.69 1.48 -8.18
C PRO A 122 5.24 0.31 -9.07
N VAL A 123 4.24 -0.43 -8.59
CA VAL A 123 3.73 -1.64 -9.25
C VAL A 123 2.22 -1.64 -9.30
N MET A 124 1.71 -2.18 -10.40
CA MET A 124 0.28 -2.43 -10.58
C MET A 124 0.01 -3.93 -10.46
N GLY A 125 -1.09 -4.26 -9.79
CA GLY A 125 -1.71 -5.57 -9.77
C GLY A 125 -3.21 -5.45 -10.00
N TYR A 126 -3.88 -6.58 -10.10
CA TYR A 126 -5.34 -6.63 -10.21
C TYR A 126 -5.85 -7.91 -9.56
N GLY A 127 -7.11 -7.89 -9.12
CA GLY A 127 -7.69 -9.06 -8.47
C GLY A 127 -9.12 -8.86 -7.99
N SER A 128 -9.51 -9.74 -7.08
CA SER A 128 -10.89 -9.89 -6.63
C SER A 128 -11.19 -9.39 -5.21
N THR A 129 -10.18 -8.93 -4.46
CA THR A 129 -10.28 -8.56 -3.04
C THR A 129 -10.19 -7.05 -2.82
N ALA A 130 -11.00 -6.50 -1.91
CA ALA A 130 -10.97 -5.07 -1.56
C ALA A 130 -10.01 -4.75 -0.39
N GLY A 131 -9.12 -5.69 -0.05
CA GLY A 131 -8.25 -5.66 1.11
C GLY A 131 -7.22 -6.78 1.06
N ALA A 132 -6.15 -6.63 1.84
CA ALA A 132 -5.09 -7.62 1.92
C ALA A 132 -5.64 -9.00 2.37
N PRO A 133 -5.06 -10.12 1.89
CA PRO A 133 -3.95 -10.18 0.93
C PRO A 133 -4.39 -9.85 -0.50
N TYR A 134 -3.58 -9.06 -1.20
CA TYR A 134 -3.84 -8.65 -2.58
C TYR A 134 -3.20 -9.62 -3.58
N GLU A 135 -3.83 -9.73 -4.74
CA GLU A 135 -3.34 -10.51 -5.88
C GLU A 135 -2.44 -9.63 -6.75
N TRP A 136 -1.20 -10.06 -7.01
CA TRP A 136 -0.23 -9.30 -7.80
C TRP A 136 0.23 -10.06 -9.05
N PRO A 137 -0.69 -10.38 -9.98
CA PRO A 137 -0.33 -11.05 -11.23
C PRO A 137 0.67 -10.19 -12.02
N GLY A 138 1.87 -10.73 -12.28
CA GLY A 138 2.91 -10.06 -13.07
C GLY A 138 3.89 -9.18 -12.28
N ALA A 139 3.69 -9.00 -10.97
CA ALA A 139 4.73 -8.47 -10.10
C ALA A 139 5.79 -9.56 -9.86
N LYS A 140 7.03 -9.30 -10.26
CA LYS A 140 8.16 -10.15 -9.81
C LYS A 140 8.34 -9.86 -8.33
N ARG A 141 7.76 -10.70 -7.47
CA ARG A 141 8.08 -10.66 -6.04
C ARG A 141 9.58 -10.85 -5.93
N ILE A 142 10.21 -9.97 -5.17
CA ILE A 142 11.52 -10.30 -4.61
C ILE A 142 11.21 -11.44 -3.66
N GLU A 143 11.39 -12.68 -4.11
CA GLU A 143 11.50 -13.79 -3.17
C GLU A 143 12.73 -13.47 -2.35
N ASN A 144 12.56 -12.78 -1.22
CA ASN A 144 13.50 -12.83 -0.12
C ASN A 144 13.41 -14.24 0.50
N LYS A 145 13.68 -15.27 -0.32
CA LYS A 145 14.29 -16.50 0.18
C LYS A 145 15.66 -16.05 0.65
N GLU A 146 15.88 -16.22 1.94
CA GLU A 146 16.96 -15.61 2.71
C GLU A 146 16.58 -14.20 3.21
N ALA A 147 15.83 -14.19 4.31
CA ALA A 147 16.45 -13.64 5.51
C ALA A 147 17.80 -14.35 5.65
N THR A 148 18.83 -13.83 4.97
CA THR A 148 20.20 -14.30 5.13
C THR A 148 20.45 -14.13 6.60
N VAL A 149 20.48 -15.24 7.33
CA VAL A 149 20.98 -15.27 8.70
C VAL A 149 22.32 -14.57 8.58
N ALA A 150 22.39 -13.33 9.08
CA ALA A 150 23.62 -12.57 9.04
C ALA A 150 24.68 -13.49 9.65
N PRO A 151 25.83 -13.72 8.98
CA PRO A 151 26.90 -14.50 9.57
C PRO A 151 27.13 -13.98 10.99
N PRO A 152 27.27 -14.85 12.00
CA PRO A 152 27.53 -14.39 13.35
C PRO A 152 28.73 -13.43 13.29
N LEU A 153 28.53 -12.22 13.81
CA LEU A 153 29.59 -11.21 13.83
C LEU A 153 30.85 -11.84 14.44
N PRO A 154 32.03 -11.71 13.79
CA PRO A 154 33.27 -12.18 14.37
C PRO A 154 33.40 -11.62 15.78
N THR A 155 33.84 -12.46 16.73
CA THR A 155 33.88 -12.15 18.17
C THR A 155 34.67 -10.88 18.52
N GLY A 156 35.49 -10.35 17.59
CA GLY A 156 36.25 -9.10 17.73
C GLY A 156 35.62 -7.83 17.13
N MET A 157 34.46 -7.88 16.47
CA MET A 157 33.81 -6.72 15.84
C MET A 157 32.52 -6.27 16.56
N ARG A 158 32.44 -6.48 17.88
CA ARG A 158 31.37 -5.85 18.66
C ARG A 158 31.75 -4.40 18.93
N PRO A 159 30.93 -3.40 18.59
CA PRO A 159 31.20 -2.03 18.97
C PRO A 159 31.29 -1.95 20.49
N LYS A 160 32.48 -1.62 21.00
CA LYS A 160 32.69 -1.31 22.40
C LYS A 160 32.05 0.04 22.63
N LEU A 161 30.92 0.08 23.33
CA LEU A 161 30.32 1.33 23.81
C LEU A 161 31.45 2.16 24.44
N ALA A 162 31.74 3.32 23.84
CA ALA A 162 32.65 4.29 24.43
C ALA A 162 31.97 4.75 25.71
N THR A 163 32.43 4.19 26.83
CA THR A 163 32.29 4.63 28.21
C THR A 163 30.94 5.27 28.55
N ALA A 164 30.12 4.55 29.29
CA ALA A 164 28.97 5.08 29.99
C ALA A 164 29.34 6.40 30.68
N VAL A 165 28.76 7.51 30.21
CA VAL A 165 28.84 8.80 30.89
C VAL A 165 28.20 8.59 32.25
N CYS A 166 29.03 8.64 33.29
CA CYS A 166 28.63 8.42 34.68
C CYS A 166 27.46 9.35 35.04
N ILE A 167 26.33 8.76 35.38
CA ILE A 167 25.13 9.44 35.82
C ILE A 167 25.22 9.69 37.33
N THR A 168 26.15 10.54 37.76
CA THR A 168 26.07 11.16 39.09
C THR A 168 26.85 12.47 39.09
N ASN A 169 26.09 13.57 39.11
CA ASN A 169 26.52 14.99 39.19
C ASN A 169 27.07 15.66 37.93
N CYS A 170 26.32 15.63 36.83
CA CYS A 170 26.40 16.71 35.82
C CYS A 170 25.13 17.57 35.92
N GLY A 171 25.33 18.81 36.36
CA GLY A 171 24.26 19.79 36.55
C GLY A 171 23.43 20.05 35.29
N LYS A 172 22.14 20.29 35.52
CA LYS A 172 21.14 20.95 34.67
C LYS A 172 21.52 21.16 33.19
N VAL A 173 20.95 20.33 32.32
CA VAL A 173 20.54 20.75 30.97
C VAL A 173 19.02 20.68 30.89
N PRO A 174 18.30 21.81 30.78
CA PRO A 174 16.85 21.80 30.60
C PRO A 174 16.54 21.44 29.15
N GLY A 175 15.73 20.39 28.94
CA GLY A 175 15.06 20.16 27.65
C GLY A 175 15.15 18.76 27.03
N PHE A 176 15.72 17.74 27.68
CA PHE A 176 15.71 16.38 27.14
C PHE A 176 15.08 15.40 28.13
N SER A 177 13.94 14.83 27.74
CA SER A 177 13.26 13.77 28.48
C SER A 177 12.78 12.70 27.50
N PRO A 178 13.54 11.60 27.30
CA PRO A 178 12.98 10.36 26.82
C PRO A 178 12.54 9.55 28.04
N ALA A 179 11.26 9.70 28.40
CA ALA A 179 10.59 8.78 29.28
C ALA A 179 10.37 7.43 28.58
N ALA A 180 10.67 6.34 29.28
CA ALA A 180 10.21 4.96 29.09
C ALA A 180 10.46 4.33 27.71
N GLN A 181 11.13 3.18 27.60
CA GLN A 181 10.55 1.90 28.00
C GLN A 181 11.69 0.90 28.23
N ALA A 182 11.86 0.44 29.48
CA ALA A 182 12.53 -0.81 29.78
C ALA A 182 11.42 -1.83 30.06
N VAL A 183 11.20 -2.76 29.13
CA VAL A 183 10.50 -4.01 29.39
C VAL A 183 11.60 -5.04 29.66
N PRO A 184 11.65 -5.68 30.85
CA PRO A 184 12.66 -6.68 31.14
C PRO A 184 12.36 -7.98 30.38
N ALA A 185 13.32 -8.47 29.60
CA ALA A 185 13.30 -9.85 29.13
C ALA A 185 13.60 -10.77 30.32
N ALA A 186 12.61 -11.58 30.70
CA ALA A 186 12.80 -12.65 31.67
C ALA A 186 13.70 -13.74 31.06
N GLU A 187 14.80 -14.01 31.77
CA GLU A 187 15.78 -15.07 31.51
C GLU A 187 15.19 -16.44 31.91
N PRO A 188 15.35 -17.52 31.11
CA PRO A 188 15.08 -18.86 31.60
C PRO A 188 16.27 -19.34 32.45
N SER A 189 16.02 -19.54 33.74
CA SER A 189 16.93 -20.16 34.70
C SER A 189 17.22 -21.62 34.35
N PRO A 190 18.47 -22.12 34.52
CA PRO A 190 18.76 -23.54 34.46
C PRO A 190 18.76 -24.16 35.87
N ALA A 191 18.04 -25.28 36.05
CA ALA A 191 18.48 -26.41 36.87
C ALA A 191 17.37 -27.48 36.97
N LYS A 192 17.65 -28.70 36.52
CA LYS A 192 18.11 -29.76 37.43
C LYS A 192 18.78 -30.89 36.67
#